data_AF-A0A1Y1NIM9-F1
#
_entry.id   AF-A0A1Y1NIM9-F1
#
_cell.length_a   1.000
_cell.length_b   1.000
_cell.length_c   1.000
_cell.angle_alpha   90.00
_cell.angle_beta   90.00
_cell.angle_gamma   90.00
#
_symmetry.space_group_name_H-M   'P 1'
#
loop_
_entity.id
_entity.type
_entity.pdbx_description
1 polymer ?
#
loop_
_entity_poly.entity_id
_entity_poly.type
_entity_poly.pdbx_seq_one_letter_code
_entity_poly.pdbx_strand_id
1 'polypeptide(L)'
;MGLSKSDEDLLIENVSVVFNGAASVRFDDTLKYAVLMNTRGTRELLNLVCNVDHQVVDERLYPPHADWRKTIEIAENIEEHHLQVLTEKYIGALPNTYTFSKSLAEHCVTDLCTGKIPAVVFRPSIGKRDERSSSFVVKRAF
;
A
#
# COMPACT_ATOMS: atom_id res chain seq x y z
N MET A 1 4.57 -9.25 9.15
CA MET A 1 3.18 -9.59 9.60
C MET A 1 3.10 -10.24 10.99
N GLY A 2 4.18 -10.26 11.80
CA GLY A 2 4.14 -10.84 13.15
C GLY A 2 3.93 -12.36 13.17
N LEU A 3 4.12 -13.04 12.04
CA LEU A 3 3.95 -14.47 11.88
C LEU A 3 5.23 -15.22 12.28
N SER A 4 5.07 -16.47 12.71
CA SER A 4 6.21 -17.37 12.87
C SER A 4 6.69 -17.85 11.50
N LYS A 5 7.95 -18.31 11.42
CA LYS A 5 8.51 -18.81 10.15
C LYS A 5 7.72 -20.00 9.59
N SER A 6 7.23 -20.88 10.47
CA SER A 6 6.39 -22.01 10.07
C SER A 6 5.04 -21.57 9.47
N ASP A 7 4.43 -20.50 10.00
CA ASP A 7 3.17 -19.99 9.47
C ASP A 7 3.38 -19.30 8.12
N GLU A 8 4.51 -18.61 7.94
CA GLU A 8 4.88 -18.03 6.65
C GLU A 8 5.05 -19.11 5.58
N ASP A 9 5.78 -20.19 5.88
CA ASP A 9 6.03 -21.27 4.92
C ASP A 9 4.72 -22.00 4.56
N LEU A 10 3.84 -22.23 5.53
CA LEU A 10 2.51 -22.81 5.30
C LEU A 10 1.68 -21.94 4.34
N LEU A 11 1.71 -20.61 4.49
CA LEU A 11 1.01 -19.69 3.61
C LEU A 11 1.61 -19.67 2.20
N ILE A 12 2.94 -19.69 2.08
CA ILE A 12 3.64 -19.75 0.79
C ILE A 12 3.23 -21.02 0.03
N GLU A 13 3.14 -22.16 0.71
CA GLU A 13 2.86 -23.45 0.06
C GLU A 13 1.38 -23.64 -0.31
N ASN A 14 0.45 -23.08 0.46
CA ASN A 14 -0.98 -23.43 0.38
C ASN A 14 -1.90 -22.31 -0.12
N VAL A 15 -1.39 -21.08 -0.32
CA VAL A 15 -2.22 -19.93 -0.74
C VAL A 15 -1.98 -19.58 -2.20
N SER A 16 -3.03 -19.68 -3.01
CA SER A 16 -2.99 -19.33 -4.44
C SER A 16 -3.47 -17.92 -4.76
N VAL A 17 -4.26 -17.29 -3.88
CA VAL A 17 -4.83 -15.96 -4.08
C VAL A 17 -4.85 -15.20 -2.76
N VAL A 18 -4.37 -13.95 -2.78
CA VAL A 18 -4.36 -13.06 -1.61
C VAL A 18 -5.15 -11.80 -1.90
N PHE A 19 -6.08 -11.47 -0.99
CA PHE A 19 -6.83 -10.21 -1.02
C PHE A 19 -6.34 -9.28 0.10
N ASN A 20 -5.66 -8.19 -0.26
CA ASN A 20 -5.24 -7.18 0.71
C ASN A 20 -6.28 -6.07 0.84
N GLY A 21 -7.28 -6.28 1.69
CA GLY A 21 -8.30 -5.29 2.04
C GLY A 21 -7.99 -4.49 3.32
N ALA A 22 -6.92 -4.84 4.04
CA ALA A 22 -6.61 -4.25 5.33
C ALA A 22 -5.96 -2.86 5.16
N ALA A 23 -6.69 -1.82 5.56
CA ALA A 23 -6.17 -0.45 5.62
C ALA A 23 -6.89 0.33 6.72
N SER A 24 -6.18 1.23 7.39
CA SER A 24 -6.84 2.30 8.13
C SER A 24 -7.36 3.34 7.14
N VAL A 25 -8.65 3.63 7.21
CA VAL A 25 -9.36 4.63 6.38
C VAL A 25 -9.66 5.92 7.14
N ARG A 26 -9.01 6.13 8.29
CA ARG A 26 -9.12 7.35 9.07
C ARG A 26 -8.26 8.45 8.44
N PHE A 27 -8.88 9.60 8.21
CA PHE A 27 -8.24 10.75 7.58
C PHE A 27 -7.45 11.62 8.56
N ASP A 28 -7.63 11.38 9.86
CA ASP A 28 -7.00 12.03 11.00
C ASP A 28 -5.85 11.21 11.62
N ASP A 29 -5.52 10.06 11.04
CA ASP A 29 -4.38 9.25 11.48
C ASP A 29 -3.05 9.98 11.28
N THR A 30 -2.15 9.79 12.25
CA THR A 30 -0.77 10.29 12.15
C THR A 30 -0.06 9.66 10.96
N LEU A 31 0.91 10.39 10.38
CA LEU A 31 1.71 9.89 9.26
C LEU A 31 2.36 8.54 9.59
N LYS A 32 2.89 8.40 10.80
CA LYS A 32 3.51 7.17 11.28
C LYS A 32 2.52 6.01 11.25
N TYR A 33 1.34 6.20 11.83
CA TYR A 33 0.32 5.15 11.85
C TYR A 33 -0.16 4.79 10.44
N ALA A 34 -0.47 5.79 9.61
CA ALA A 34 -0.93 5.58 8.23
C ALA A 34 0.12 4.83 7.38
N VAL A 35 1.40 5.19 7.48
CA VAL A 35 2.50 4.52 6.76
C VAL A 35 2.71 3.10 7.26
N LEU A 36 2.74 2.88 8.59
CA LEU A 36 2.97 1.55 9.15
C LEU A 36 1.81 0.59 8.84
N MET A 37 0.57 1.06 8.93
CA MET A 37 -0.60 0.22 8.65
C MET A 37 -0.80 -0.02 7.15
N ASN A 38 -0.79 1.03 6.33
CA ASN A 38 -1.24 0.93 4.95
C ASN A 38 -0.08 0.61 3.99
N THR A 39 1.10 1.21 4.20
CA THR A 39 2.24 1.06 3.28
C THR A 39 3.13 -0.13 3.71
N ARG A 40 3.58 -0.15 4.96
CA ARG A 40 4.43 -1.25 5.46
C ARG A 40 3.66 -2.56 5.52
N GLY A 41 2.40 -2.57 5.98
CA GLY A 41 1.56 -3.77 5.96
C GLY A 41 1.45 -4.40 4.56
N THR A 42 1.29 -3.56 3.53
CA THR A 42 1.29 -4.01 2.13
C THR A 42 2.65 -4.59 1.73
N ARG A 43 3.78 -3.93 2.05
CA ARG A 43 5.13 -4.47 1.79
C ARG A 43 5.33 -5.85 2.38
N GLU A 44 4.98 -6.03 3.65
CA GLU A 44 5.19 -7.31 4.35
C GLU A 44 4.42 -8.45 3.71
N LEU A 45 3.19 -8.18 3.28
CA LEU A 45 2.37 -9.16 2.56
C LEU A 45 2.98 -9.48 1.18
N LEU A 46 3.44 -8.48 0.45
CA LEU A 46 4.08 -8.66 -0.86
C LEU A 46 5.37 -9.46 -0.77
N ASN A 47 6.20 -9.24 0.25
CA ASN A 47 7.40 -10.03 0.49
C ASN A 47 7.09 -11.53 0.67
N LEU A 48 5.92 -11.86 1.23
CA LEU A 48 5.47 -13.25 1.37
C LEU A 48 5.05 -13.85 0.02
N VAL A 49 4.29 -13.11 -0.80
CA VAL A 49 3.65 -13.64 -2.02
C VAL A 49 4.49 -13.51 -3.30
N CYS A 50 5.42 -12.56 -3.37
CA CYS A 50 6.20 -12.28 -4.59
C CYS A 50 7.37 -13.26 -4.83
N ASN A 51 7.43 -14.38 -4.11
CA ASN A 51 8.46 -15.42 -4.23
C ASN A 51 8.21 -16.43 -5.39
N VAL A 52 7.33 -16.10 -6.35
CA VAL A 52 6.86 -17.05 -7.37
C VAL A 52 6.78 -16.36 -8.74
N ASP A 53 7.23 -17.03 -9.81
CA ASP A 53 7.33 -16.53 -11.20
C ASP A 53 6.01 -16.67 -12.00
N HIS A 54 5.35 -15.59 -12.47
CA HIS A 54 4.36 -15.62 -13.58
C HIS A 54 4.12 -14.22 -14.26
N GLN A 55 3.74 -14.24 -15.57
CA GLN A 55 3.63 -13.08 -16.52
C GLN A 55 2.24 -12.36 -16.62
N VAL A 56 2.21 -11.17 -17.28
CA VAL A 56 1.41 -9.94 -16.98
C VAL A 56 0.65 -9.30 -18.20
N VAL A 57 -0.36 -8.43 -17.96
CA VAL A 57 -1.12 -7.54 -18.94
C VAL A 57 -1.51 -6.15 -18.32
N ASP A 58 -1.52 -5.06 -19.11
CA ASP A 58 -1.24 -3.59 -18.87
C ASP A 58 -2.39 -2.59 -18.44
N GLU A 59 -2.05 -1.47 -17.73
CA GLU A 59 -2.76 -0.17 -17.44
C GLU A 59 -2.02 0.83 -16.45
N ARG A 60 -1.90 2.15 -16.74
CA ARG A 60 -0.87 3.10 -16.20
C ARG A 60 -0.95 3.62 -14.73
N LEU A 61 0.22 3.80 -14.11
CA LEU A 61 0.52 4.38 -12.77
C LEU A 61 0.85 5.90 -12.81
N TYR A 62 0.52 6.65 -11.75
CA TYR A 62 0.90 8.08 -11.61
C TYR A 62 2.27 8.24 -10.91
N PRO A 63 3.03 9.32 -11.18
CA PRO A 63 4.36 9.53 -10.59
C PRO A 63 4.36 9.52 -9.04
N PRO A 64 5.40 8.94 -8.40
CA PRO A 64 5.55 8.93 -6.95
C PRO A 64 5.76 10.33 -6.35
N HIS A 65 4.98 10.63 -5.31
CA HIS A 65 5.15 11.84 -4.49
C HIS A 65 6.31 11.72 -3.50
N ALA A 66 6.69 10.49 -3.13
CA ALA A 66 7.86 10.18 -2.32
C ALA A 66 8.32 8.73 -2.59
N ASP A 67 9.56 8.42 -2.21
CA ASP A 67 10.09 7.06 -2.23
C ASP A 67 9.54 6.25 -1.06
N TRP A 68 8.79 5.18 -1.34
CA TRP A 68 8.11 4.41 -0.31
C TRP A 68 9.06 3.69 0.65
N ARG A 69 10.28 3.32 0.23
CA ARG A 69 11.28 2.65 1.09
C ARG A 69 11.80 3.63 2.13
N LYS A 70 12.22 4.82 1.68
CA LYS A 70 12.65 5.92 2.56
C LYS A 70 11.54 6.39 3.47
N THR A 71 10.29 6.47 2.99
CA THR A 71 9.16 6.84 3.84
C THR A 71 8.93 5.84 4.97
N ILE A 72 9.05 4.53 4.69
CA ILE A 72 8.96 3.51 5.76
C ILE A 72 10.12 3.67 6.74
N GLU A 73 11.36 3.83 6.26
CA GLU A 73 12.54 4.04 7.11
C GLU A 73 12.37 5.26 8.04
N ILE A 74 11.89 6.37 7.50
CA ILE A 74 11.59 7.59 8.26
C ILE A 74 10.52 7.30 9.33
N ALA A 75 9.44 6.60 8.98
CA ALA A 75 8.36 6.30 9.91
C ALA A 75 8.79 5.33 11.03
N GLU A 76 9.69 4.39 10.73
CA GLU A 76 10.23 3.42 11.69
C GLU A 76 11.21 4.08 12.67
N ASN A 77 12.06 5.00 12.19
CA ASN A 77 13.19 5.51 12.97
C ASN A 77 12.98 6.90 13.61
N ILE A 78 12.02 7.69 13.14
CA ILE A 78 11.75 9.03 13.70
C ILE A 78 10.63 8.97 14.75
N GLU A 79 10.81 9.74 15.82
CA GLU A 79 9.80 9.94 16.86
C GLU A 79 8.53 10.63 16.31
N GLU A 80 7.38 10.24 16.86
CA GLU A 80 6.08 10.66 16.33
C GLU A 80 5.85 12.17 16.36
N HIS A 81 6.33 12.85 17.41
CA HIS A 81 6.17 14.29 17.56
C HIS A 81 6.92 15.06 16.46
N HIS A 82 8.13 14.63 16.09
CA HIS A 82 8.89 15.21 14.97
C HIS A 82 8.19 14.96 13.63
N LEU A 83 7.64 13.76 13.43
CA LEU A 83 6.92 13.42 12.20
C LEU A 83 5.66 14.26 12.04
N GLN A 84 4.90 14.50 13.11
CA GLN A 84 3.69 15.34 13.05
C GLN A 84 4.01 16.75 12.56
N VAL A 85 5.07 17.37 13.07
CA VAL A 85 5.52 18.71 12.64
C VAL A 85 5.93 18.73 11.17
N LEU A 86 6.53 17.65 10.66
CA LEU A 86 6.99 17.56 9.27
C LEU A 86 5.91 17.08 8.28
N THR A 87 4.78 16.57 8.79
CA THR A 87 3.78 15.85 7.99
C THR A 87 3.23 16.71 6.85
N GLU A 88 2.81 17.95 7.11
CA GLU A 88 2.22 18.83 6.09
C GLU A 88 3.19 19.09 4.92
N LYS A 89 4.47 19.32 5.25
CA LYS A 89 5.49 19.56 4.23
C LYS A 89 5.84 18.30 3.45
N TYR A 90 5.75 17.13 4.10
CA TYR A 90 6.10 15.85 3.52
C TYR A 90 5.01 15.28 2.61
N ILE A 91 3.73 15.43 2.97
CA ILE A 91 2.61 15.01 2.11
C ILE A 91 2.36 15.99 0.95
N GLY A 92 2.81 17.24 1.08
CA GLY A 92 2.72 18.25 0.03
C GLY A 92 1.27 18.64 -0.27
N ALA A 93 0.89 18.58 -1.55
CA ALA A 93 -0.44 18.99 -2.02
C ALA A 93 -1.54 17.94 -1.79
N LEU A 94 -1.23 16.79 -1.19
CA LEU A 94 -2.20 15.73 -0.97
C LEU A 94 -3.14 16.10 0.17
N PRO A 95 -4.44 15.72 0.07
CA PRO A 95 -5.46 16.20 0.99
C PRO A 95 -5.30 15.64 2.42
N ASN A 96 -4.63 14.50 2.59
CA ASN A 96 -4.36 13.88 3.88
C ASN A 96 -3.30 12.76 3.78
N THR A 97 -2.85 12.30 4.96
CA THR A 97 -1.92 11.19 5.15
C THR A 97 -2.43 9.87 4.60
N TYR A 98 -3.76 9.66 4.57
CA TYR A 98 -4.38 8.49 3.95
C TYR A 98 -4.13 8.44 2.44
N THR A 99 -4.41 9.51 1.70
CA THR A 99 -4.17 9.58 0.25
C THR A 99 -2.68 9.39 -0.06
N PHE A 100 -1.81 9.99 0.75
CA PHE A 100 -0.36 9.80 0.63
C PHE A 100 0.06 8.33 0.84
N SER A 101 -0.33 7.71 1.96
CA SER A 101 0.03 6.32 2.26
C SER A 101 -0.53 5.31 1.25
N LYS A 102 -1.74 5.53 0.71
CA LYS A 102 -2.31 4.68 -0.35
C LYS A 102 -1.54 4.84 -1.67
N SER A 103 -1.15 6.07 -2.03
CA SER A 103 -0.30 6.27 -3.21
C SER A 103 1.02 5.52 -3.07
N LEU A 104 1.68 5.60 -1.91
CA LEU A 104 2.93 4.87 -1.64
C LEU A 104 2.74 3.35 -1.64
N ALA A 105 1.61 2.86 -1.13
CA ALA A 105 1.30 1.44 -1.15
C ALA A 105 1.17 0.91 -2.59
N GLU A 106 0.55 1.67 -3.50
CA GLU A 106 0.48 1.29 -4.92
C GLU A 106 1.84 1.24 -5.61
N HIS A 107 2.74 2.17 -5.25
CA HIS A 107 4.13 2.15 -5.70
C HIS A 107 4.90 0.96 -5.14
N CYS A 108 4.64 0.58 -3.88
CA CYS A 108 5.19 -0.63 -3.29
C CYS A 108 4.72 -1.89 -4.04
N VAL A 109 3.42 -1.99 -4.37
CA VAL A 109 2.88 -3.11 -5.16
C VAL A 109 3.54 -3.15 -6.54
N THR A 110 3.62 -2.02 -7.23
CA THR A 110 4.24 -1.95 -8.55
C THR A 110 5.70 -2.39 -8.47
N ASP A 111 6.53 -1.73 -7.65
CA ASP A 111 7.95 -2.04 -7.54
C ASP A 111 8.25 -3.50 -7.18
N LEU A 112 7.43 -4.12 -6.33
CA LEU A 112 7.69 -5.47 -5.82
C LEU A 112 7.09 -6.57 -6.69
N CYS A 113 5.94 -6.32 -7.32
CA CYS A 113 5.24 -7.30 -8.15
C CYS A 113 5.71 -7.27 -9.61
N THR A 114 6.33 -6.16 -10.07
CA THR A 114 6.66 -6.02 -11.49
C THR A 114 7.54 -7.12 -12.06
N GLY A 115 6.95 -7.86 -13.00
CA GLY A 115 7.58 -9.00 -13.66
C GLY A 115 7.75 -10.23 -12.77
N LYS A 116 7.11 -10.28 -11.59
CA LYS A 116 7.17 -11.41 -10.65
C LYS A 116 5.80 -12.08 -10.49
N ILE A 117 4.80 -11.32 -10.07
CA ILE A 117 3.44 -11.83 -9.83
C ILE A 117 2.38 -10.94 -10.46
N PRO A 118 1.28 -11.50 -11.01
CA PRO A 118 0.14 -10.71 -11.44
C PRO A 118 -0.53 -10.02 -10.24
N ALA A 119 -0.54 -8.68 -10.20
CA ALA A 119 -1.18 -7.91 -9.13
C ALA A 119 -2.29 -6.96 -9.62
N VAL A 120 -3.36 -6.87 -8.84
CA VAL A 120 -4.50 -5.98 -9.10
C VAL A 120 -4.73 -5.07 -7.89
N VAL A 121 -4.58 -3.77 -8.10
CA VAL A 121 -4.93 -2.68 -7.19
C VAL A 121 -6.34 -2.19 -7.48
N PHE A 122 -7.30 -2.57 -6.64
CA PHE A 122 -8.66 -2.06 -6.72
C PHE A 122 -8.79 -0.71 -5.99
N ARG A 123 -9.27 0.36 -6.66
CA ARG A 123 -9.55 1.67 -6.05
C ARG A 123 -11.06 1.92 -5.95
N PRO A 124 -11.72 1.55 -4.84
CA PRO A 124 -13.09 1.93 -4.62
C PRO A 124 -13.18 3.44 -4.37
N SER A 125 -14.15 4.11 -5.00
CA SER A 125 -14.52 5.48 -4.67
C SER A 125 -15.29 5.53 -3.34
N ILE A 126 -14.91 6.41 -2.42
CA ILE A 126 -15.70 6.67 -1.20
C ILE A 126 -16.85 7.62 -1.59
N GLY A 127 -17.97 7.04 -2.00
CA GLY A 127 -19.22 7.78 -2.21
C GLY A 127 -19.95 7.96 -0.88
N LYS A 128 -20.51 9.15 -0.64
CA LYS A 128 -21.69 9.26 0.23
C LYS A 128 -22.73 8.27 -0.31
N ARG A 129 -23.47 7.64 0.59
CA ARG A 129 -24.57 6.71 0.28
C ARG A 129 -25.64 7.47 -0.52
N ASP A 130 -25.44 7.60 -1.82
CA ASP A 130 -26.46 8.06 -2.74
C ASP A 130 -26.25 7.41 -4.10
N GLU A 131 -27.34 6.86 -4.61
CA GLU A 131 -27.41 6.08 -5.83
C GLU A 131 -27.18 6.99 -7.03
N ARG A 132 -25.98 6.95 -7.63
CA ARG A 132 -25.73 6.93 -9.08
C ARG A 132 -24.24 7.11 -9.38
N SER A 133 -23.70 6.10 -10.08
CA SER A 133 -22.40 6.09 -10.75
C SER A 133 -21.16 6.14 -9.85
N SER A 134 -20.89 5.04 -9.14
CA SER A 134 -19.53 4.72 -8.68
C SER A 134 -18.65 4.46 -9.90
N SER A 135 -17.79 5.40 -10.27
CA SER A 135 -16.72 5.13 -11.24
C SER A 135 -15.64 4.29 -10.56
N PHE A 136 -15.60 3.01 -10.92
CA PHE A 136 -14.60 2.06 -10.43
C PHE A 136 -13.32 2.20 -11.25
N VAL A 137 -12.18 2.28 -10.56
CA VAL A 137 -10.86 2.22 -11.21
C VAL A 137 -10.13 1.00 -10.67
N VAL A 138 -10.01 -0.03 -11.50
CA VAL A 138 -9.18 -1.19 -11.23
C VAL A 138 -7.82 -0.91 -11.85
N LYS A 139 -6.81 -0.65 -11.04
CA LYS A 139 -5.42 -0.53 -11.50
C LYS A 139 -4.75 -1.89 -11.41
N ARG A 140 -3.96 -2.27 -12.40
CA ARG A 140 -3.02 -3.39 -12.23
C ARG A 140 -1.67 -2.82 -11.85
N ALA A 141 -1.01 -3.45 -10.90
CA ALA A 141 0.39 -3.19 -10.63
C ALA A 141 1.13 -4.27 -11.41
N PHE A 142 1.87 -3.87 -12.45
CA PHE A 142 2.60 -4.78 -13.33
C PHE A 142 3.59 -5.58 -12.56
#